data_AF-A0A418RR78-F1
#
_entry.id   AF-A0A418RR78-F1
#
_cell.length_a   1.000
_cell.length_b   1.000
_cell.length_c   1.000
_cell.angle_alpha   90.00
_cell.angle_beta   90.00
_cell.angle_gamma   90.00
#
_symmetry.space_group_name_H-M   'P 1'
#
loop_
_entity.id
_entity.type
_entity.pdbx_description
1 polymer ?
#
loop_
_entity_poly.entity_id
_entity_poly.type
_entity_poly.pdbx_seq_one_letter_code
_entity_poly.pdbx_strand_id
1 'polypeptide(L)' 'IKPNDCRLYGELCIPRNPVGPCMVSDEGACRIWWASGIKNSHSAH' A
#
# COMPACT_ATOMS: atom_id res chain seq x y z
N ILE A 1 -11.81 -2.14 2.86
CA ILE A 1 -11.04 -2.52 1.66
C ILE A 1 -9.68 -3.01 2.10
N LYS A 2 -9.22 -4.20 1.68
CA LYS A 2 -7.91 -4.70 2.08
C LYS A 2 -6.85 -4.07 1.16
N PRO A 3 -5.64 -3.72 1.64
CA PRO A 3 -4.60 -3.17 0.77
C PRO A 3 -4.28 -4.03 -0.46
N ASN A 4 -4.40 -5.36 -0.35
CA ASN A 4 -4.23 -6.28 -1.48
C ASN A 4 -5.30 -6.14 -2.59
N ASP A 5 -6.50 -5.65 -2.26
CA ASP A 5 -7.56 -5.36 -3.24
C ASP A 5 -7.28 -4.05 -4.00
N CYS A 6 -6.35 -3.22 -3.50
CA CYS A 6 -5.95 -1.97 -4.14
C CYS A 6 -4.81 -2.23 -5.14
N ARG A 7 -5.11 -2.12 -6.44
CA ARG A 7 -4.14 -2.32 -7.52
C ARG A 7 -2.90 -1.41 -7.44
N LEU A 8 -3.00 -0.27 -6.75
CA LEU A 8 -1.89 0.67 -6.62
C LEU A 8 -0.97 0.33 -5.44
N TYR A 9 -1.46 -0.44 -4.46
CA TYR A 9 -0.72 -0.72 -3.23
C TYR A 9 0.53 -1.54 -3.51
N GLY A 10 1.68 -1.08 -3.01
CA GLY A 10 2.94 -1.82 -3.13
C GLY A 10 3.75 -1.49 -4.39
N GLU A 11 3.10 -1.00 -5.45
CA GLU A 11 3.73 -0.58 -6.71
C GLU A 11 3.81 0.95 -6.82
N LEU A 12 2.67 1.61 -7.07
CA LEU A 12 2.58 3.05 -7.31
C LEU A 12 2.28 3.84 -6.04
N CYS A 13 1.50 3.24 -5.14
CA CYS A 13 1.15 3.77 -3.83
C CYS A 13 2.09 3.17 -2.79
N ILE A 14 3.13 3.93 -2.46
CA ILE A 14 4.17 3.58 -1.48
C ILE A 14 4.42 4.76 -0.55
N PRO A 15 5.09 4.61 0.61
CA PRO A 15 5.27 5.71 1.54
C PRO A 15 6.00 6.94 0.99
N ARG A 16 6.91 6.74 0.03
CA ARG A 16 7.61 7.85 -0.65
C ARG A 16 6.75 8.53 -1.72
N ASN A 17 5.70 7.88 -2.20
CA ASN A 17 4.77 8.38 -3.21
C ASN A 17 3.33 7.94 -2.86
N PRO A 18 2.74 8.55 -1.82
CA PRO A 18 1.43 8.13 -1.35
C PRO A 18 0.33 8.70 -2.28
N VAL A 19 -0.55 7.83 -2.79
CA VAL A 19 -1.64 8.23 -3.70
C VAL A 19 -2.89 8.69 -2.94
N GLY A 20 -3.06 8.27 -1.68
CA GLY A 20 -4.26 8.59 -0.91
C GLY A 20 -4.10 8.37 0.59
N PRO A 21 -5.15 8.69 1.37
CA PRO A 21 -5.08 8.75 2.83
C PRO A 21 -4.72 7.40 3.47
N CYS A 22 -5.06 6.28 2.81
CA CYS A 22 -4.70 4.93 3.26
C CYS A 22 -3.18 4.71 3.40
N MET A 23 -2.36 5.44 2.63
CA MET A 23 -0.89 5.36 2.66
C MET A 23 -0.25 6.57 3.33
N VAL A 24 -0.89 7.74 3.32
CA VAL A 24 -0.40 8.96 4.00
C VAL A 24 -0.49 8.83 5.52
N SER A 25 -1.61 8.30 6.03
CA SER A 25 -1.85 8.20 7.48
C SER A 25 -1.09 7.03 8.09
N ASP A 26 -0.49 7.22 9.26
CA ASP A 26 0.16 6.16 10.04
C ASP A 26 -0.83 5.08 10.50
N GLU A 27 -2.09 5.46 10.71
CA GLU A 27 -3.19 4.54 11.02
C GLU A 27 -3.83 3.93 9.76
N GLY A 28 -3.37 4.32 8.57
CA GLY A 28 -3.89 3.83 7.31
C GLY A 28 -3.55 2.36 7.09
N ALA A 29 -4.53 1.56 6.66
CA ALA A 29 -4.34 0.12 6.44
C ALA A 29 -3.16 -0.19 5.48
N CYS A 30 -3.00 0.62 4.42
CA CYS A 30 -1.92 0.46 3.46
C CYS A 30 -0.56 0.80 4.11
N ARG A 31 -0.51 1.84 4.93
CA ARG A 31 0.70 2.26 5.66
C ARG A 31 1.15 1.20 6.67
N ILE A 32 0.19 0.66 7.44
CA ILE A 32 0.41 -0.41 8.42
C ILE A 32 0.94 -1.66 7.72
N TRP A 33 0.28 -2.12 6.66
CA TRP A 33 0.71 -3.32 5.94
C TRP A 33 2.11 -3.16 5.35
N TRP A 34 2.43 -1.98 4.82
CA TRP A 34 3.78 -1.72 4.29
C TRP A 34 4.82 -1.77 5.40
N ALA A 35 4.51 -1.19 6.57
CA ALA A 35 5.40 -1.23 7.74
C ALA A 35 5.59 -2.67 8.25
N SER A 36 4.56 -3.51 8.16
CA SER A 36 4.63 -4.95 8.46
C SER A 36 5.30 -5.80 7.37
N GLY A 37 5.77 -5.19 6.27
CA GLY A 37 6.44 -5.90 5.18
C GLY A 37 5.51 -6.66 4.23
N ILE A 38 4.19 -6.55 4.40
CA ILE A 38 3.20 -7.18 3.52
C ILE A 38 3.04 -6.30 2.28
N LYS A 39 3.67 -6.67 1.17
CA LYS A 39 3.54 -5.96 -0.12
C LYS A 39 2.71 -6.78 -1.08
N ASN A 40 2.02 -6.10 -2.00
CA ASN A 40 1.26 -6.79 -3.02
C ASN A 40 2.25 -7.43 -4.02
N SER A 41 2.24 -8.76 -4.13
CA SER A 41 3.13 -9.51 -5.04
C SER A 41 2.57 -9.65 -6.46
N HIS A 42 1.60 -8.82 -6.84
CA HIS A 42 0.92 -8.91 -8.14
C HIS A 42 1.71 -8.30 -9.31
N SER A 43 2.94 -7.85 -9.09
CA SER A 43 3.83 -7.35 -10.14
C SER A 43 4.66 -8.49 -10.76
N ALA A 44 4.03 -9.24 -11.65
CA ALA A 44 4.73 -9.99 -12.68
C ALA A 44 3.86 -9.99 -13.94
N HIS A 45 3.86 -8.86 -14.66
CA HIS A 45 3.70 -8.86 -16.10
C HIS A 45 4.28 -7.60 -16.74
#